data_AF-A0A7L3A5K9-F1
#
_entry.id   AF-A0A7L3A5K9-F1
#
_cell.length_a   1.000
_cell.length_b   1.000
_cell.length_c   1.000
_cell.angle_alpha   90.00
_cell.angle_beta   90.00
_cell.angle_gamma   90.00
#
_symmetry.space_group_name_H-M   'P 1'
#
loop_
_entity.id
_entity.type
_entity.pdbx_description
1 polymer ?
#
loop_
_entity_poly.entity_id
_entity_poly.type
_entity_poly.pdbx_seq_one_letter_code
_entity_poly.pdbx_strand_id
1 'polypeptide(L)' 'DPLTTLREQCEQIEKCVKARERLDVCNERVSSRSETEEQCTEELFDFLHARDHCVSAATLLLR' A
#
# COMPACT_ATOMS: atom_id res chain seq x y z
N ASP A 1 -17.12 6.37 -4.29
CA ASP A 1 -17.19 4.93 -4.58
C ASP A 1 -16.98 4.19 -3.25
N PRO A 2 -17.86 3.24 -2.85
CA PRO A 2 -17.76 2.54 -1.57
C PRO A 2 -16.45 1.78 -1.36
N LEU A 3 -15.84 1.28 -2.45
CA LEU A 3 -14.55 0.59 -2.41
C LEU A 3 -13.42 1.57 -2.08
N THR A 4 -13.50 2.82 -2.53
CA THR A 4 -12.52 3.87 -2.19
C THR A 4 -12.52 4.15 -0.68
N THR A 5 -13.69 4.37 -0.08
CA THR A 5 -13.79 4.63 1.37
C THR A 5 -13.28 3.44 2.19
N LEU A 6 -13.58 2.22 1.77
CA LEU A 6 -13.07 1.03 2.45
C LEU A 6 -11.55 0.90 2.34
N ARG A 7 -10.97 1.22 1.17
CA ARG A 7 -9.52 1.26 0.99
C ARG A 7 -8.88 2.29 1.90
N GLU A 8 -9.41 3.51 1.96
CA GLU A 8 -8.92 4.58 2.83
C GLU A 8 -8.92 4.16 4.31
N GLN A 9 -9.97 3.44 4.75
CA GLN A 9 -10.04 2.87 6.10
C GLN A 9 -8.98 1.78 6.33
N CYS A 10 -8.88 0.82 5.40
CA CYS A 10 -7.89 -0.26 5.48
C CYS A 10 -6.44 0.24 5.47
N GLU A 11 -6.19 1.36 4.80
CA GLU A 11 -4.88 2.00 4.74
C GLU A 11 -4.44 2.64 6.07
N GLN A 12 -5.34 2.81 7.04
CA GLN A 12 -5.00 3.30 8.39
C GLN A 12 -4.54 2.20 9.35
N ILE A 13 -4.64 0.92 8.96
CA ILE A 13 -4.17 -0.20 9.79
C ILE A 13 -2.64 -0.16 9.87
N GLU A 14 -2.08 -0.44 11.05
CA GLU A 14 -0.64 -0.35 11.34
C GLU A 14 0.23 -1.04 10.26
N LYS A 15 -0.16 -2.24 9.79
CA LYS A 15 0.57 -2.97 8.73
C LYS A 15 0.58 -2.20 7.41
N CYS A 16 -0.54 -1.59 7.01
CA CYS A 16 -0.65 -0.80 5.79
C CYS A 16 0.13 0.51 5.92
N VAL A 17 0.07 1.18 7.08
CA VAL A 17 0.84 2.40 7.36
C VAL A 17 2.33 2.13 7.23
N LYS A 18 2.86 1.08 7.89
CA LYS A 18 4.28 0.71 7.79
C LYS A 18 4.70 0.31 6.38
N ALA A 19 3.83 -0.39 5.64
CA ALA A 19 4.13 -0.76 4.26
C ALA A 19 4.16 0.48 3.34
N ARG A 20 3.25 1.44 3.55
CA ARG A 20 3.24 2.72 2.85
C ARG A 20 4.48 3.56 3.16
N GLU A 21 4.87 3.67 4.43
CA GLU A 21 6.09 4.38 4.82
C GLU A 21 7.33 3.84 4.09
N ARG A 22 7.44 2.51 3.95
CA ARG A 22 8.54 1.88 3.19
C ARG A 22 8.48 2.21 1.70
N LEU A 23 7.28 2.16 1.11
CA LEU A 23 7.05 2.53 -0.28
C LEU A 23 7.43 3.99 -0.53
N ASP A 24 7.07 4.90 0.36
CA ASP A 24 7.40 6.33 0.27
C ASP A 24 8.91 6.55 0.36
N VAL A 25 9.59 5.89 1.31
CA VAL A 25 11.06 5.92 1.42
C VAL A 25 11.74 5.36 0.16
N CYS A 26 11.19 4.30 -0.45
CA CYS A 26 11.70 3.80 -1.73
C CYS A 26 11.49 4.82 -2.85
N ASN A 27 10.31 5.42 -2.94
CA ASN A 27 9.99 6.41 -3.97
C ASN A 27 10.91 7.64 -3.86
N GLU A 28 11.17 8.13 -2.66
CA GLU A 28 12.13 9.21 -2.42
C GLU A 28 13.56 8.81 -2.87
N ARG A 29 13.99 7.60 -2.52
CA ARG A 29 15.30 7.07 -2.91
C ARG A 29 15.44 6.94 -4.43
N VAL A 30 14.46 6.34 -5.11
CA VAL A 30 14.47 6.15 -6.57
C VAL A 30 14.37 7.49 -7.30
N SER A 31 13.47 8.38 -6.87
CA SER A 31 13.31 9.70 -7.49
C SER A 31 14.50 10.64 -7.30
N SER A 32 15.31 10.42 -6.25
CA SER A 32 16.55 11.18 -6.02
C SER A 32 17.70 10.80 -6.97
N ARG A 33 17.59 9.68 -7.69
CA ARG A 33 18.65 9.18 -8.57
C ARG A 33 18.39 9.62 -10.02
N SER A 34 19.40 10.18 -10.65
CA SER A 34 19.32 10.61 -12.06
C SER A 34 19.24 9.42 -13.02
N GLU A 35 19.89 8.31 -12.69
CA GLU A 35 19.87 7.07 -13.46
C GLU A 35 19.88 5.88 -12.48
N THR A 36 18.84 5.05 -12.50
CA THR A 36 18.76 3.86 -11.65
C THR A 36 17.86 2.79 -12.28
N GLU A 37 18.22 1.53 -12.11
CA GLU A 37 17.36 0.39 -12.47
C GLU A 37 16.47 -0.04 -11.30
N GLU A 38 16.63 0.55 -10.12
CA GLU A 38 15.82 0.26 -8.94
C GLU A 38 14.35 0.63 -9.18
N GLN A 39 13.45 -0.25 -8.73
CA GLN A 39 12.00 -0.06 -8.79
C GLN A 39 11.39 -0.39 -7.41
N CYS A 40 10.37 0.36 -7.01
CA CYS A 40 9.66 0.15 -5.74
C CYS A 40 8.53 -0.90 -5.84
N THR A 41 8.69 -1.86 -6.76
CA THR A 41 7.67 -2.87 -7.06
C THR A 41 7.43 -3.80 -5.87
N GLU A 42 8.48 -4.12 -5.12
CA GLU A 42 8.39 -4.94 -3.90
C GLU A 42 7.54 -4.23 -2.83
N GLU A 43 7.90 -2.98 -2.50
CA GLU A 43 7.18 -2.20 -1.48
C GLU A 43 5.73 -1.91 -1.90
N LEU A 44 5.49 -1.72 -3.20
CA LEU A 44 4.15 -1.58 -3.75
C LEU A 44 3.33 -2.86 -3.54
N PHE A 45 3.87 -4.03 -3.86
CA PHE A 45 3.16 -5.29 -3.66
C PHE A 45 2.93 -5.60 -2.17
N ASP A 46 3.85 -5.24 -1.28
CA ASP A 46 3.67 -5.36 0.17
C ASP A 46 2.50 -4.50 0.66
N PHE A 47 2.43 -3.24 0.21
CA PHE A 47 1.34 -2.33 0.54
C PHE A 47 -0.01 -2.84 0.01
N LEU A 48 -0.04 -3.26 -1.26
CA LEU A 48 -1.26 -3.81 -1.89
C LEU A 48 -1.72 -5.08 -1.17
N HIS A 49 -0.82 -5.99 -0.83
CA HIS A 49 -1.15 -7.20 -0.10
C HIS A 49 -1.77 -6.87 1.26
N ALA A 50 -1.17 -5.95 2.03
CA ALA A 50 -1.70 -5.55 3.33
C ALA A 50 -3.11 -4.94 3.22
N ARG A 51 -3.30 -4.02 2.26
CA ARG A 51 -4.59 -3.36 2.02
C ARG A 51 -5.66 -4.36 1.58
N ASP A 52 -5.36 -5.20 0.60
CA ASP A 52 -6.33 -6.11 -0.01
C ASP A 52 -6.73 -7.24 0.95
N HIS A 53 -5.84 -7.65 1.86
CA HIS A 53 -6.19 -8.53 2.96
C HIS A 53 -7.28 -7.91 3.87
N CYS A 54 -7.17 -6.62 4.21
CA CYS A 54 -8.21 -5.93 4.95
C CYS A 54 -9.51 -5.76 4.13
N VAL A 55 -9.40 -5.30 2.88
CA VAL A 55 -10.57 -5.06 2.02
C VAL A 55 -11.37 -6.34 1.80
N SER A 56 -10.69 -7.47 1.56
CA SER A 56 -11.34 -8.78 1.41
C SER A 56 -12.05 -9.22 2.69
N ALA A 57 -11.42 -9.06 3.85
CA ALA A 57 -12.03 -9.36 5.14
C ALA A 57 -13.30 -8.51 5.38
N ALA A 58 -13.23 -7.21 5.10
CA ALA A 58 -14.37 -6.30 5.28
C ALA A 58 -15.51 -6.55 4.26
N THR A 59 -15.17 -6.87 3.01
CA THR A 59 -16.16 -7.17 1.97
C THR A 59 -16.94 -8.45 2.29
N LEU A 60 -16.32 -9.44 2.93
CA LEU A 60 -17.01 -10.66 3.39
C LEU A 60 -18.03 -10.38 4.51
N LEU A 61 -17.82 -9.34 5.32
CA LEU A 61 -18.75 -8.94 6.38
C LEU A 61 -19.94 -8.12 5.88
N LEU A 62 -19.90 -7.66 4.62
CA LEU A 62 -20.94 -6.85 3.97
C LEU A 62 -21.83 -7.66 3.01
N ARG A 63 -21.61 -8.98 2.90
CA ARG A 63 -22.46 -9.93 2.15
C ARG A 63 -23.38 -10.67 3.09
#